data_AF-A0A519X1Y8-F1
#
_entry.id   AF-A0A519X1Y8-F1
#
_cell.length_a   1.000
_cell.length_b   1.000
_cell.length_c   1.000
_cell.angle_alpha   90.00
_cell.angle_beta   90.00
_cell.angle_gamma   90.00
#
_symmetry.space_group_name_H-M   'P 1'
#
loop_
_entity.id
_entity.type
_entity.pdbx_description
1 polymer ?
#
loop_
_entity_poly.entity_id
_entity_poly.type
_entity_poly.pdbx_seq_one_letter_code
_entity_poly.pdbx_strand_id
1 'polypeptide(L)'
;MNQILRQYFKYYTFLLILALLFSCSTYKPFQKNNIKAVYVLYTDTSHYHRYGYRLDNDSIVRWDKQLIGITHALVNNLYRYNTLKKQNSDQLAIFLNKDHWRYVPIKVIGLREFGYIQLENNEVIYYGIMGSVLIDLKYRRVYGEK
;
A
#
# COMPACT_ATOMS: atom_id res chain seq x y z
N MET A 1 -2.95 -40.93 38.30
CA MET A 1 -2.66 -39.52 37.93
C MET A 1 -3.54 -39.16 36.75
N ASN A 2 -4.48 -38.24 36.96
CA ASN A 2 -5.86 -38.29 36.44
C ASN A 2 -6.03 -37.99 34.94
N GLN A 3 -6.81 -38.84 34.25
CA GLN A 3 -7.29 -38.60 32.87
C GLN A 3 -8.02 -37.24 32.73
N ILE A 4 -8.63 -36.78 33.82
CA ILE A 4 -9.32 -35.50 33.94
C ILE A 4 -8.36 -34.31 33.65
N LEU A 5 -7.14 -34.32 34.21
CA LEU A 5 -6.13 -33.26 33.99
C LEU A 5 -5.66 -33.21 32.52
N ARG A 6 -5.58 -34.37 31.85
CA ARG A 6 -5.24 -34.45 30.42
C ARG A 6 -6.33 -33.87 29.51
N GLN A 7 -7.59 -33.95 29.92
CA GLN A 7 -8.70 -33.40 29.15
C GLN A 7 -8.73 -31.87 29.24
N TYR A 8 -8.56 -31.30 30.44
CA TYR A 8 -8.50 -29.84 30.63
C TYR A 8 -7.31 -29.19 29.90
N PHE A 9 -6.16 -29.86 29.83
CA PHE A 9 -4.99 -29.36 29.11
C PHE A 9 -5.22 -29.26 27.58
N LYS A 10 -6.02 -30.17 27.01
CA LYS A 10 -6.40 -30.14 25.58
C LYS A 10 -7.36 -29.00 25.25
N TYR A 11 -8.34 -28.73 26.13
CA TYR A 11 -9.26 -27.61 25.93
C TYR A 11 -8.57 -26.25 26.09
N TYR A 12 -7.63 -26.14 27.02
CA TYR A 12 -6.84 -24.91 27.20
C TYR A 12 -5.94 -24.60 25.99
N THR A 13 -5.25 -25.61 25.44
CA THR A 13 -4.45 -25.43 24.23
C THR A 13 -5.31 -25.10 23.01
N PHE A 14 -6.50 -25.71 22.88
CA PHE A 14 -7.43 -25.39 21.80
C PHE A 14 -7.96 -23.94 21.88
N LEU A 15 -8.32 -23.46 23.07
CA LEU A 15 -8.76 -22.07 23.27
C LEU A 15 -7.65 -21.05 23.01
N LEU A 16 -6.40 -21.38 23.35
CA LEU A 16 -5.25 -20.50 23.13
C LEU A 16 -4.90 -20.39 21.63
N ILE A 17 -5.02 -21.49 20.88
CA ILE A 17 -4.89 -21.50 19.41
C ILE A 17 -6.03 -20.70 18.78
N LEU A 18 -7.26 -20.83 19.28
CA LEU A 18 -8.40 -20.07 18.77
C LEU A 18 -8.23 -18.56 18.99
N ALA A 19 -7.74 -18.14 20.16
CA ALA A 19 -7.46 -16.73 20.46
C ALA A 19 -6.35 -16.13 19.58
N LEU A 20 -5.35 -16.93 19.18
CA LEU A 20 -4.31 -16.51 18.24
C LEU A 20 -4.85 -16.37 16.81
N LEU A 21 -5.84 -17.17 16.41
CA LEU A 21 -6.51 -17.07 15.10
C LEU A 21 -7.47 -15.89 14.99
N PHE A 22 -7.95 -15.34 16.11
CA PHE A 22 -8.82 -14.16 16.14
C PHE A 22 -8.07 -12.81 16.13
N SER A 23 -6.73 -12.81 16.06
CA SER A 23 -5.97 -11.60 15.72
C SER A 23 -6.05 -11.31 14.22
N CYS A 24 -7.28 -11.26 13.70
CA CYS A 24 -7.56 -10.73 12.39
C CYS A 24 -7.45 -9.20 12.53
N SER A 25 -6.25 -8.67 12.25
CA SER A 25 -6.01 -7.23 12.14
C SER A 25 -7.11 -6.63 11.29
N THR A 26 -8.06 -5.94 11.91
CA THR A 26 -9.16 -5.30 11.21
C THR A 26 -8.56 -4.16 10.41
N TYR A 27 -8.27 -4.42 9.15
CA TYR A 27 -7.73 -3.43 8.23
C TYR A 27 -8.68 -2.23 8.22
N LYS A 28 -8.13 -1.04 8.49
CA LYS A 28 -8.89 0.21 8.40
C LYS A 28 -8.69 0.78 7.00
N PRO A 29 -9.76 1.03 6.24
CA PRO A 29 -9.63 1.70 4.95
C PRO A 29 -8.97 3.06 5.13
N PHE A 30 -8.19 3.44 4.13
CA PHE A 30 -7.45 4.68 4.13
C PHE A 30 -8.40 5.88 4.12
N GLN A 31 -8.29 6.72 5.16
CA GLN A 31 -9.10 7.93 5.33
C GLN A 31 -8.17 9.14 5.32
N LYS A 32 -8.60 10.25 4.69
CA LYS A 32 -7.84 11.50 4.63
C LYS A 32 -7.31 11.92 6.00
N ASN A 33 -8.16 11.83 7.01
CA ASN A 33 -7.88 12.32 8.37
C ASN A 33 -6.77 11.53 9.08
N ASN A 34 -6.34 10.40 8.51
CA ASN A 34 -5.28 9.55 9.07
C ASN A 34 -3.94 9.73 8.34
N ILE A 35 -3.84 10.66 7.39
CA ILE A 35 -2.63 10.92 6.60
C ILE A 35 -1.81 12.03 7.24
N LYS A 36 -0.63 11.68 7.74
CA LYS A 36 0.34 12.64 8.28
C LYS A 36 1.19 13.29 7.21
N ALA A 37 1.69 12.49 6.27
CA ALA A 37 2.58 12.96 5.20
C ALA A 37 2.58 12.04 3.99
N VAL A 38 2.94 12.60 2.82
CA VAL A 38 3.10 11.88 1.56
C VAL A 38 4.50 12.15 1.04
N TYR A 39 5.20 11.09 0.62
CA TYR A 39 6.57 11.16 0.11
C TYR A 39 6.61 10.49 -1.26
N VAL A 40 7.07 11.23 -2.27
CA VAL A 40 7.04 10.79 -3.66
C VAL A 40 8.37 10.17 -4.04
N LEU A 41 8.36 8.92 -4.49
CA LEU A 41 9.56 8.27 -5.05
C LEU A 41 9.66 8.50 -6.56
N TYR A 42 8.52 8.59 -7.22
CA TYR A 42 8.44 8.83 -8.66
C TYR A 42 7.14 9.55 -8.99
N THR A 43 7.21 10.54 -9.89
CA THR A 43 6.07 11.20 -10.49
C THR A 43 6.40 11.56 -11.93
N ASP A 44 5.45 11.36 -12.83
CA ASP A 44 5.56 11.72 -14.24
C ASP A 44 4.21 12.21 -14.75
N THR A 45 4.30 13.08 -15.75
CA THR A 45 3.15 13.59 -16.51
C THR A 45 2.78 12.68 -17.68
N SER A 46 3.69 11.80 -18.11
CA SER A 46 3.44 10.87 -19.20
C SER A 46 2.57 9.68 -18.76
N HIS A 47 1.73 9.20 -19.67
CA HIS A 47 0.93 7.98 -19.46
C HIS A 47 1.60 6.72 -20.05
N TYR A 48 2.80 6.85 -20.61
CA TYR A 48 3.46 5.83 -21.41
C TYR A 48 4.87 5.50 -20.90
N HIS A 49 4.95 4.59 -19.93
CA HIS A 49 6.23 4.14 -19.35
C HIS A 49 6.82 2.95 -20.11
N ARG A 50 6.91 3.02 -21.44
CA ARG A 50 7.40 1.92 -22.28
C ARG A 50 8.83 1.48 -21.92
N TYR A 51 9.61 2.40 -21.35
CA TYR A 51 11.00 2.21 -20.93
C TYR A 51 11.16 2.01 -19.40
N GLY A 52 10.05 1.94 -18.65
CA GLY A 52 10.06 1.92 -17.18
C GLY A 52 10.06 3.32 -16.55
N TYR A 53 10.26 3.36 -15.24
CA TYR A 53 10.24 4.55 -14.41
C TYR A 53 11.68 4.92 -14.04
N ARG A 54 12.18 6.04 -14.54
CA ARG A 54 13.48 6.58 -14.13
C ARG A 54 13.32 7.31 -12.81
N LEU A 55 14.00 6.85 -11.77
CA LEU A 55 14.03 7.50 -10.47
C LEU A 55 15.08 8.62 -10.43
N ASP A 56 15.06 9.44 -9.37
CA ASP A 56 16.00 10.56 -9.17
C ASP A 56 17.48 10.15 -9.11
N ASN A 57 17.77 8.87 -8.85
CA ASN A 57 19.12 8.32 -8.85
C ASN A 57 19.51 7.65 -10.18
N ASP A 58 18.81 8.01 -11.27
CA ASP A 58 18.93 7.45 -12.63
C ASP A 58 18.65 5.95 -12.79
N SER A 59 18.31 5.24 -11.70
CA SER A 59 17.91 3.84 -11.79
C SER A 59 16.57 3.72 -12.52
N ILE A 60 16.44 2.65 -13.31
CA ILE A 60 15.24 2.38 -14.10
C ILE A 60 14.48 1.22 -13.44
N VAL A 61 13.26 1.51 -13.00
CA VAL A 61 12.32 0.52 -12.51
C VAL A 61 11.47 0.05 -13.68
N ARG A 62 11.62 -1.22 -14.07
CA ARG A 62 10.83 -1.78 -15.16
C ARG A 62 9.35 -1.89 -14.73
N TRP A 63 8.44 -1.44 -15.60
CA TRP A 63 7.02 -1.70 -15.41
C TRP A 63 6.70 -3.17 -15.63
N ASP A 64 5.95 -3.76 -14.71
CA ASP A 64 5.41 -5.10 -14.83
C ASP A 64 3.97 -5.15 -14.28
N LYS A 65 3.16 -6.04 -14.84
CA LYS A 65 1.73 -6.17 -14.49
C LYS A 65 1.49 -6.62 -13.05
N GLN A 66 2.51 -7.17 -12.40
CA GLN A 66 2.45 -7.65 -11.01
C GLN A 66 3.00 -6.63 -10.02
N LEU A 67 3.48 -5.47 -10.51
CA LEU A 67 4.10 -4.39 -9.76
C LEU A 67 5.33 -4.84 -8.95
N ILE A 68 6.00 -5.93 -9.34
CA ILE A 68 7.18 -6.47 -8.65
C ILE A 68 8.30 -5.44 -8.63
N GLY A 69 8.64 -4.84 -9.78
CA GLY A 69 9.72 -3.87 -9.89
C GLY A 69 9.46 -2.63 -9.03
N ILE A 70 8.23 -2.13 -9.05
CA ILE A 70 7.79 -0.98 -8.24
C ILE A 70 7.87 -1.30 -6.75
N THR A 71 7.39 -2.48 -6.36
CA THR A 71 7.43 -2.92 -4.95
C THR A 71 8.86 -3.08 -4.46
N HIS A 72 9.75 -3.68 -5.25
CA HIS A 72 11.18 -3.77 -4.93
C HIS A 72 11.82 -2.39 -4.81
N ALA A 73 11.51 -1.46 -5.71
CA ALA A 73 12.01 -0.10 -5.61
C ALA A 73 11.53 0.59 -4.32
N LEU A 74 10.26 0.44 -3.96
CA LEU A 74 9.72 1.02 -2.72
C LEU A 74 10.36 0.41 -1.47
N VAL A 75 10.58 -0.90 -1.43
CA VAL A 75 11.25 -1.56 -0.30
C VAL A 75 12.71 -1.11 -0.22
N ASN A 76 13.44 -1.10 -1.35
CA ASN A 76 14.85 -0.72 -1.39
C ASN A 76 15.09 0.75 -1.04
N ASN A 77 14.09 1.62 -1.21
CA ASN A 77 14.19 3.04 -0.88
C ASN A 77 13.51 3.40 0.45
N LEU A 78 12.96 2.42 1.19
CA LEU A 78 12.22 2.67 2.41
C LEU A 78 13.07 3.37 3.48
N TYR A 79 14.36 3.04 3.61
CA TYR A 79 15.23 3.66 4.62
C TYR A 79 15.44 5.17 4.42
N ARG A 80 15.19 5.68 3.20
CA ARG A 80 15.39 7.09 2.84
C ARG A 80 14.10 7.82 2.50
N TYR A 81 12.93 7.24 2.79
CA TYR A 81 11.66 7.83 2.35
C TYR A 81 11.43 9.26 2.88
N ASN A 82 11.95 9.55 4.08
CA ASN A 82 11.86 10.86 4.73
C ASN A 82 12.73 11.94 4.08
N THR A 83 13.68 11.57 3.20
CA THR A 83 14.49 12.52 2.42
C THR A 83 13.89 12.82 1.05
N LEU A 84 12.84 12.07 0.66
CA LEU A 84 12.13 12.29 -0.59
C LEU A 84 11.29 13.55 -0.54
N LYS A 85 10.86 14.01 -1.72
CA LYS A 85 9.97 15.15 -1.87
C LYS A 85 8.66 14.89 -1.12
N LYS A 86 8.42 15.71 -0.09
CA LYS A 86 7.14 15.72 0.64
C LYS A 86 6.07 16.42 -0.20
N GLN A 87 4.94 15.76 -0.39
CA GLN A 87 3.76 16.33 -1.04
C GLN A 87 2.68 16.70 0.00
N ASN A 88 1.77 17.58 -0.40
CA ASN A 88 0.60 17.91 0.41
C ASN A 88 -0.36 16.71 0.43
N SER A 89 -0.74 16.26 1.62
CA SER A 89 -1.71 15.17 1.82
C SER A 89 -3.08 15.49 1.20
N ASP A 90 -3.45 16.76 1.06
CA ASP A 90 -4.68 17.18 0.37
C ASP A 90 -4.70 16.77 -1.10
N GLN A 91 -3.55 16.65 -1.76
CA GLN A 91 -3.50 16.19 -3.15
C GLN A 91 -3.96 14.74 -3.28
N LEU A 92 -3.63 13.89 -2.29
CA LEU A 92 -4.12 12.52 -2.25
C LEU A 92 -5.62 12.44 -1.97
N ALA A 93 -6.16 13.37 -1.18
CA ALA A 93 -7.58 13.39 -0.84
C ALA A 93 -8.49 13.52 -2.07
N ILE A 94 -8.01 14.15 -3.15
CA ILE A 94 -8.72 14.27 -4.42
C ILE A 94 -9.01 12.89 -5.03
N PHE A 95 -8.17 11.89 -4.78
CA PHE A 95 -8.37 10.53 -5.28
C PHE A 95 -9.28 9.69 -4.38
N LEU A 96 -9.41 10.07 -3.10
CA LEU A 96 -10.26 9.35 -2.15
C LEU A 96 -11.75 9.66 -2.33
N ASN A 97 -12.08 10.85 -2.83
CA ASN A 97 -13.44 11.38 -2.91
C ASN A 97 -14.03 11.38 -4.33
N LYS A 98 -13.33 10.82 -5.33
CA LYS A 98 -13.82 10.81 -6.72
C LYS A 98 -14.77 9.64 -6.98
N ASP A 99 -16.01 9.96 -7.32
CA ASP A 99 -16.94 9.02 -7.95
C ASP A 99 -16.44 8.67 -9.37
N HIS A 100 -16.56 7.41 -9.75
CA HIS A 100 -15.81 6.75 -10.81
C HIS A 100 -15.94 7.30 -12.25
N TRP A 101 -14.85 7.07 -13.00
CA TRP A 101 -14.91 6.46 -14.34
C TRP A 101 -14.29 5.04 -14.23
N ARG A 102 -14.81 4.08 -15.01
CA ARG A 102 -14.48 2.63 -14.99
C ARG A 102 -13.03 2.28 -14.60
N TYR A 103 -12.86 1.38 -13.61
CA TYR A 103 -11.55 0.78 -13.31
C TYR A 103 -11.00 0.09 -14.57
N VAL A 104 -9.93 0.65 -15.12
CA VAL A 104 -9.13 0.01 -16.15
C VAL A 104 -8.09 -0.85 -15.44
N PRO A 105 -7.97 -2.14 -15.74
CA PRO A 105 -6.97 -2.99 -15.11
C PRO A 105 -5.56 -2.39 -15.25
N ILE A 106 -4.74 -2.50 -14.20
CA ILE A 106 -3.31 -2.15 -14.17
C ILE A 106 -2.52 -2.74 -15.36
N LYS A 107 -3.08 -3.77 -16.01
CA LYS A 107 -2.56 -4.41 -17.21
C LYS A 107 -2.43 -3.48 -18.43
N VAL A 108 -3.06 -2.29 -18.43
CA VAL A 108 -3.12 -1.38 -19.59
C VAL A 108 -2.40 -0.05 -19.35
N ILE A 109 -2.42 0.47 -18.11
CA ILE A 109 -1.93 1.82 -17.79
C ILE A 109 -0.91 1.71 -16.64
N GLY A 110 0.27 2.32 -16.81
CA GLY A 110 1.27 2.39 -15.75
C GLY A 110 0.91 3.37 -14.64
N LEU A 111 1.71 3.40 -13.58
CA LEU A 111 1.54 4.36 -12.49
C LEU A 111 2.17 5.69 -12.89
N ARG A 112 1.40 6.77 -12.87
CA ARG A 112 1.96 8.10 -13.07
C ARG A 112 2.71 8.62 -11.85
N GLU A 113 2.41 8.07 -10.68
CA GLU A 113 3.06 8.42 -9.42
C GLU A 113 3.09 7.20 -8.50
N PHE A 114 4.15 7.05 -7.73
CA PHE A 114 4.19 6.12 -6.59
C PHE A 114 5.16 6.58 -5.51
N GLY A 115 4.91 6.14 -4.29
CA GLY A 115 5.70 6.53 -3.13
C GLY A 115 5.15 5.98 -1.84
N TYR A 116 5.28 6.78 -0.79
CA TYR A 116 4.97 6.41 0.57
C TYR A 116 3.93 7.35 1.17
N ILE A 117 3.05 6.80 1.98
CA ILE A 117 2.20 7.58 2.87
C ILE A 117 2.57 7.21 4.29
N GLN A 118 2.86 8.24 5.09
CA GLN A 118 2.99 8.12 6.52
C GLN A 118 1.64 8.44 7.16
N LEU A 119 1.13 7.49 7.93
CA LEU A 119 -0.09 7.63 8.70
C LEU A 119 0.19 8.31 10.05
N GLU A 120 -0.86 8.78 10.71
CA GLU A 120 -0.78 9.40 12.05
C GLU A 120 -0.19 8.46 13.11
N ASN A 121 -0.44 7.15 12.99
CA ASN A 121 0.18 6.12 13.85
C ASN A 121 1.66 5.83 13.50
N ASN A 122 2.28 6.63 12.62
CA ASN A 122 3.62 6.46 12.05
C ASN A 122 3.81 5.18 11.20
N GLU A 123 2.73 4.45 10.87
CA GLU A 123 2.82 3.39 9.88
C GLU A 123 3.12 3.99 8.50
N VAL A 124 4.00 3.33 7.75
CA VAL A 124 4.29 3.67 6.36
C VAL A 124 3.61 2.65 5.45
N ILE A 125 2.81 3.16 4.51
CA ILE A 125 2.18 2.37 3.45
C ILE A 125 2.70 2.81 2.08
N TYR A 126 2.58 1.91 1.11
CA TYR A 126 2.99 2.15 -0.27
C TYR A 126 1.79 2.54 -1.10
N TYR A 127 1.93 3.60 -1.91
CA TYR A 127 0.85 4.05 -2.78
C TYR A 127 1.29 4.19 -4.23
N GLY A 128 0.32 4.08 -5.11
CA GLY A 128 0.45 4.39 -6.52
C GLY A 128 -0.76 5.17 -7.03
N ILE A 129 -0.55 6.07 -7.98
CA ILE A 129 -1.64 6.72 -8.71
C ILE A 129 -1.66 6.18 -10.13
N MET A 130 -2.81 5.62 -10.52
CA MET A 130 -3.06 5.12 -11.86
C MET A 130 -4.23 5.91 -12.45
N GLY A 131 -3.95 6.76 -13.45
CA GLY A 131 -4.96 7.65 -14.01
C GLY A 131 -5.59 8.53 -12.94
N SER A 132 -6.87 8.30 -12.62
CA SER A 132 -7.63 9.03 -11.60
C SER A 132 -7.81 8.27 -10.29
N VAL A 133 -7.06 7.19 -10.08
CA VAL A 133 -7.31 6.22 -9.01
C VAL A 133 -6.09 6.08 -8.11
N LEU A 134 -6.31 5.97 -6.80
CA LEU A 134 -5.27 5.67 -5.81
C LEU A 134 -5.24 4.18 -5.53
N ILE A 135 -4.04 3.62 -5.48
CA ILE A 135 -3.81 2.20 -5.22
C ILE A 135 -2.96 2.05 -3.96
N ASP A 136 -3.43 1.25 -3.02
CA ASP A 136 -2.61 0.67 -1.96
C ASP A 136 -1.72 -0.42 -2.56
N LEU A 137 -0.43 -0.16 -2.69
CA LEU A 137 0.50 -1.13 -3.27
C LEU A 137 0.89 -2.24 -2.28
N LYS A 138 0.77 -1.97 -0.97
CA LYS A 138 1.08 -2.95 0.09
C LYS A 138 0.01 -4.03 0.16
N TYR A 139 -1.26 -3.63 0.08
CA TYR A 139 -2.42 -4.53 0.18
C TYR A 139 -3.13 -4.78 -1.15
N ARG A 140 -2.62 -4.22 -2.25
CA ARG A 140 -3.19 -4.30 -3.61
C ARG A 140 -4.66 -3.91 -3.67
N ARG A 141 -5.01 -2.82 -2.98
CA ARG A 141 -6.38 -2.29 -2.94
C ARG A 141 -6.49 -1.04 -3.77
N VAL A 142 -7.67 -0.81 -4.31
CA VAL A 142 -7.96 0.34 -5.15
C VAL A 142 -8.92 1.22 -4.37
N TYR A 143 -8.50 2.45 -4.05
CA TYR A 143 -9.37 3.43 -3.42
C TYR A 143 -10.02 4.28 -4.49
N GLY A 144 -11.34 4.44 -4.35
CA GLY A 144 -12.22 4.95 -5.39
C GLY A 144 -13.36 3.97 -5.69
N GLU A 145 -13.22 2.67 -5.35
CA GLU A 145 -14.24 1.64 -5.55
C GLU A 145 -15.35 1.65 -4.47
N LYS A 146 -16.50 2.26 -4.80
CA LYS A 146 -17.83 1.84 -4.35
C LYS A 146 -18.66 1.33 -5.52
#